data_AF-A5CZH5-F1
#
_entry.id   AF-A5CZH5-F1
#
_cell.length_a   1.000
_cell.length_b   1.000
_cell.length_c   1.000
_cell.angle_alpha   90.00
_cell.angle_beta   90.00
_cell.angle_gamma   90.00
#
_symmetry.space_group_name_H-M   'P 1'
#
loop_
_entity.id
_entity.type
_entity.pdbx_description
1 polymer ?
#
loop_
_entity_poly.entity_id
_entity_poly.type
_entity_poly.pdbx_seq_one_letter_code
_entity_poly.pdbx_strand_id
1 'polypeptide(L)'
;MRSLKDYFLFTGFSDLLPVAVKMTQELNYTKEEMIEAICKVADKARVYPPTRNRTGWFATVFREKLQEARAEILAFRNRYRD
;
A
#
# COMPACT_ATOMS: atom_id res chain seq x y z
N MET A 1 12.86 -13.43 1.23
CA MET A 1 11.90 -12.35 1.57
C MET A 1 11.81 -11.43 0.37
N ARG A 2 10.62 -11.17 -0.19
CA ARG A 2 10.47 -10.28 -1.36
C ARG A 2 10.81 -8.84 -0.97
N SER A 3 11.49 -8.11 -1.85
CA SER A 3 11.78 -6.70 -1.66
C SER A 3 10.51 -5.85 -1.89
N LEU A 4 10.48 -4.62 -1.37
CA LEU A 4 9.39 -3.67 -1.65
C LEU A 4 9.21 -3.47 -3.16
N LYS A 5 10.31 -3.43 -3.92
CA LYS A 5 10.29 -3.33 -5.38
C LYS A 5 9.55 -4.51 -6.01
N ASP A 6 9.76 -5.72 -5.50
CA ASP A 6 9.10 -6.93 -6.05
C ASP A 6 7.58 -6.86 -5.85
N TYR A 7 7.10 -6.38 -4.70
CA TYR A 7 5.65 -6.21 -4.48
C TYR A 7 5.05 -5.19 -5.45
N PHE A 8 5.71 -4.06 -5.68
CA PHE A 8 5.26 -3.07 -6.65
C PHE A 8 5.30 -3.60 -8.08
N LEU A 9 6.30 -4.43 -8.42
CA LEU A 9 6.38 -5.12 -9.70
C LEU A 9 5.21 -6.10 -9.90
N PHE A 10 4.96 -7.00 -8.94
CA PHE A 10 3.90 -8.02 -9.05
C PHE A 10 2.48 -7.47 -9.03
N THR A 11 2.29 -6.28 -8.45
CA THR A 11 0.99 -5.60 -8.40
C THR A 11 0.74 -4.72 -9.63
N GLY A 12 1.74 -4.58 -10.51
CA GLY A 12 1.68 -3.77 -11.71
C GLY A 12 1.87 -2.27 -11.47
N PHE A 13 2.21 -1.83 -10.26
CA PHE A 13 2.37 -0.42 -9.88
C PHE A 13 3.83 0.02 -9.73
N SER A 14 4.77 -0.66 -10.38
CA SER A 14 6.21 -0.36 -10.33
C SER A 14 6.53 1.09 -10.67
N ASP A 15 5.78 1.70 -11.58
CA ASP A 15 5.88 3.11 -11.99
C ASP A 15 5.53 4.09 -10.86
N LEU A 16 4.75 3.65 -9.86
CA LEU A 16 4.27 4.48 -8.76
C LEU A 16 5.03 4.24 -7.45
N LEU A 17 6.08 3.41 -7.46
CA LEU A 17 6.94 3.21 -6.30
C LEU A 17 7.53 4.53 -5.75
N PRO A 18 8.04 5.47 -6.57
CA PRO A 18 8.54 6.75 -6.05
C PRO A 18 7.46 7.57 -5.33
N VAL A 19 6.23 7.56 -5.84
CA VAL A 19 5.08 8.23 -5.21
C VAL A 19 4.78 7.59 -3.86
N ALA A 20 4.73 6.26 -3.81
CA ALA A 20 4.47 5.52 -2.58
C ALA A 20 5.52 5.81 -1.50
N VAL A 21 6.81 5.77 -1.86
CA VAL A 21 7.93 6.04 -0.94
C VAL A 21 7.84 7.46 -0.38
N LYS A 22 7.58 8.47 -1.24
CA LYS A 22 7.44 9.85 -0.78
C LYS A 22 6.28 9.99 0.21
N MET A 23 5.11 9.44 -0.15
CA MET A 23 3.92 9.51 0.70
C MET A 23 4.12 8.82 2.06
N THR A 24 4.81 7.69 2.10
CA THR A 24 5.00 6.95 3.35
C THR A 24 6.06 7.56 4.23
N GLN A 25 7.08 8.20 3.66
CA GLN A 25 8.02 9.05 4.41
C GLN A 25 7.30 10.25 5.03
N GLU A 26 6.49 10.98 4.25
CA GLU A 26 5.76 12.16 4.73
C GLU A 26 4.74 11.83 5.82
N LEU A 27 4.10 10.66 5.75
CA LEU A 27 3.05 10.23 6.67
C LEU A 27 3.53 9.23 7.74
N ASN A 28 4.85 8.99 7.81
CA ASN A 28 5.51 8.09 8.74
C ASN A 28 4.91 6.66 8.77
N TYR A 29 4.75 6.04 7.59
CA TYR A 29 4.37 4.62 7.46
C TYR A 29 5.59 3.71 7.31
N THR A 30 5.51 2.52 7.88
CA THR A 30 6.56 1.51 7.80
C THR A 30 6.54 0.77 6.46
N LYS A 31 7.63 0.05 6.18
CA LYS A 31 7.72 -0.79 4.98
C LYS A 31 6.70 -1.92 4.99
N GLU A 32 6.37 -2.48 6.15
CA GLU A 32 5.35 -3.51 6.31
C GLU A 32 3.96 -2.96 5.96
N GLU A 33 3.64 -1.76 6.45
CA GLU A 33 2.39 -1.05 6.11
C GLU A 33 2.30 -0.79 4.60
N MET A 34 3.42 -0.40 3.97
CA MET A 34 3.48 -0.22 2.50
C MET A 34 3.22 -1.50 1.71
N ILE A 35 3.81 -2.61 2.15
CA ILE A 35 3.68 -3.91 1.47
C ILE A 35 2.23 -4.38 1.54
N GLU A 36 1.59 -4.27 2.70
CA GLU A 36 0.20 -4.65 2.85
C GLU A 36 -0.72 -3.72 2.04
N ALA A 37 -0.46 -2.41 2.09
CA ALA A 37 -1.24 -1.44 1.34
C ALA A 37 -1.17 -1.66 -0.18
N ILE A 38 0.00 -1.98 -0.74
CA ILE A 38 0.13 -2.18 -2.19
C ILE A 38 -0.60 -3.45 -2.67
N CYS A 39 -0.63 -4.51 -1.85
CA CYS A 39 -1.43 -5.70 -2.12
C CYS A 39 -2.93 -5.35 -2.17
N LYS A 40 -3.43 -4.60 -1.17
CA LYS A 40 -4.84 -4.16 -1.13
C LYS A 40 -5.21 -3.20 -2.27
N VAL A 41 -4.28 -2.33 -2.69
CA VAL A 41 -4.45 -1.49 -3.89
C VAL A 41 -4.64 -2.37 -5.12
N ALA A 42 -3.81 -3.41 -5.29
CA ALA A 42 -3.90 -4.32 -6.42
C ALA A 42 -5.24 -5.06 -6.45
N ASP A 43 -5.72 -5.54 -5.30
CA ASP A 43 -7.02 -6.17 -5.21
C ASP A 43 -8.16 -5.20 -5.57
N LYS A 44 -8.11 -3.95 -5.09
CA LYS A 44 -9.08 -2.92 -5.47
C LYS A 44 -9.02 -2.58 -6.96
N ALA A 45 -7.83 -2.54 -7.55
CA ALA A 45 -7.66 -2.28 -8.99
C ALA A 45 -8.21 -3.42 -9.87
N ARG A 46 -8.18 -4.67 -9.40
CA ARG A 46 -8.76 -5.82 -10.12
C ARG A 46 -10.27 -5.74 -10.21
N VAL A 47 -10.93 -5.21 -9.19
CA VAL A 47 -12.39 -5.05 -9.16
C VAL A 47 -12.83 -3.71 -9.77
N TYR A 48 -12.10 -2.63 -9.47
CA TYR A 48 -12.40 -1.26 -9.86
C TYR A 48 -11.15 -0.57 -10.44
N PRO A 49 -10.76 -0.89 -11.68
CA PRO A 49 -9.57 -0.31 -12.29
C PRO A 49 -9.72 1.20 -12.49
N PRO A 50 -8.63 1.98 -12.38
CA PRO A 50 -8.67 3.41 -12.66
C PRO A 50 -9.04 3.67 -14.13
N THR A 51 -10.10 4.44 -14.36
CA THR A 51 -10.56 4.79 -15.72
C THR A 51 -9.90 6.06 -16.25
N ARG A 52 -9.48 6.97 -15.37
CA ARG A 52 -8.75 8.22 -15.67
C ARG A 52 -7.79 8.54 -14.53
N ASN A 53 -6.66 9.16 -14.85
CA ASN A 53 -5.64 9.61 -13.89
C ASN A 53 -5.19 8.52 -12.88
N ARG A 54 -4.46 7.53 -13.39
CA ARG A 54 -3.95 6.39 -12.61
C ARG A 54 -3.16 6.82 -11.37
N THR A 55 -2.31 7.84 -11.48
CA THR A 55 -1.50 8.35 -10.37
C THR A 55 -2.35 8.96 -9.27
N GLY A 56 -3.33 9.79 -9.62
CA GLY A 56 -4.26 10.39 -8.65
C GLY A 56 -5.13 9.34 -7.95
N TRP A 57 -5.67 8.40 -8.72
CA TRP A 57 -6.41 7.27 -8.18
C TRP A 57 -5.54 6.45 -7.22
N PHE A 58 -4.31 6.12 -7.63
CA PHE A 58 -3.37 5.38 -6.81
C PHE A 58 -3.07 6.10 -5.50
N ALA A 59 -2.73 7.39 -5.54
CA ALA A 59 -2.39 8.14 -4.33
C ALA A 59 -3.55 8.16 -3.32
N THR A 60 -4.79 8.35 -3.80
CA THR A 60 -5.98 8.29 -2.94
C THR A 60 -6.16 6.91 -2.32
N VAL A 61 -6.21 5.87 -3.14
CA VAL A 61 -6.44 4.49 -2.66
C VAL A 61 -5.30 4.00 -1.79
N PHE A 62 -4.05 4.26 -2.16
CA PHE A 62 -2.89 3.86 -1.39
C PHE A 62 -2.89 4.50 0.00
N ARG A 63 -3.29 5.78 0.13
CA ARG A 63 -3.45 6.42 1.44
C ARG A 63 -4.51 5.74 2.30
N GLU A 64 -5.68 5.42 1.73
CA GLU A 64 -6.73 4.64 2.42
C GLU A 64 -6.16 3.30 2.92
N LYS A 65 -5.46 2.58 2.04
CA LYS A 65 -4.93 1.24 2.35
C LYS A 65 -3.77 1.25 3.34
N LEU A 66 -2.98 2.32 3.41
CA LEU A 66 -1.98 2.51 4.46
C LEU A 66 -2.62 2.64 5.85
N GLN A 67 -3.74 3.37 5.96
CA GLN A 67 -4.47 3.50 7.22
C GLN A 67 -5.08 2.17 7.66
N GLU A 68 -5.70 1.43 6.73
CA GLU A 68 -6.21 0.08 6.98
C GLU A 68 -5.09 -0.87 7.44
N ALA A 69 -3.97 -0.91 6.70
CA ALA A 69 -2.83 -1.76 7.02
C ALA A 69 -2.26 -1.48 8.42
N ARG A 70 -2.12 -0.19 8.78
CA ARG A 70 -1.69 0.21 10.12
C ARG A 70 -2.63 -0.33 11.20
N ALA A 71 -3.94 -0.11 11.03
CA ALA A 71 -4.94 -0.55 11.99
C ALA A 71 -4.90 -2.08 12.18
N GLU A 72 -4.80 -2.83 11.07
CA GLU A 72 -4.72 -4.28 11.07
C GLU A 72 -3.43 -4.79 11.75
N ILE A 73 -2.28 -4.19 11.44
CA ILE A 73 -0.99 -4.56 12.05
C ILE A 73 -0.99 -4.26 13.55
N LEU A 74 -1.52 -3.11 13.97
CA LEU A 74 -1.64 -2.76 15.39
C LEU A 74 -2.60 -3.73 16.11
N ALA A 75 -3.75 -4.05 15.51
CA ALA A 75 -4.69 -5.00 16.06
C ALA A 75 -4.09 -6.41 16.17
N PHE A 76 -3.35 -6.86 15.15
CA PHE A 76 -2.62 -8.12 15.19
C PHE A 76 -1.59 -8.13 16.32
N ARG A 77 -0.74 -7.09 16.42
CA ARG A 77 0.27 -6.99 17.47
C ARG A 77 -0.36 -7.02 18.87
N ASN A 78 -1.48 -6.35 19.08
CA ASN A 78 -2.17 -6.35 20.37
C ASN A 78 -2.80 -7.70 20.72
N ARG A 79 -3.28 -8.47 19.73
CA ARG A 79 -3.86 -9.80 19.94
C ARG A 79 -2.86 -10.88 20.33
N TYR A 80 -1.59 -10.71 20.00
CA TYR A 80 -0.52 -11.70 20.24
C TYR A 80 0.55 -11.17 21.20
N ARG A 81 0.20 -10.20 22.04
CA ARG A 81 1.09 -9.63 23.06
C ARG A 81 0.88 -10.24 24.45
N ASP A 82 -0.11 -11.11 24.59
CA ASP A 82 -0.38 -11.96 25.78
C ASP A 82 0.16 -13.38 25.55
#